data_AF-A0AAI8ZNQ9-F1
#
_entry.id   AF-A0AAI8ZNQ9-F1
#
_cell.length_a   1.000
_cell.length_b   1.000
_cell.length_c   1.000
_cell.angle_alpha   90.00
_cell.angle_beta   90.00
_cell.angle_gamma   90.00
#
_symmetry.space_group_name_H-M   'P 1'
#
loop_
_entity.id
_entity.type
_entity.pdbx_description
1 polymer ?
#
loop_
_entity_poly.entity_id
_entity_poly.type
_entity_poly.pdbx_seq_one_letter_code
_entity_poly.pdbx_strand_id
1 'polypeptide(L)'
;MMIKTITAATVERDSHGFWTHPDYFVPANGNEFGVEGEFDAWKALNRVVGKLEWMECEEDAEKLQTAYDAGDCDLSMWQPKPPAGEGWFMASIHDTEDGPVCYWLRPIECDPEALAAHIDKCYAEAFQNEYLIDERNAALNACALIAEALGIAGAVAGDTIARVQQLVAENATLRSDAREVAIDAANSIAYAIFNLSDKTLSDLKPGIIDTTCPTGSALIAERNLREFAASLRVE
;
A
#
# COMPACT_ATOMS: atom_id res chain seq x y z
N MET A 1 10.39 13.86 15.72
CA MET A 1 10.36 15.23 15.16
C MET A 1 9.14 15.89 15.79
N MET A 2 9.30 16.96 16.58
CA MET A 2 8.14 17.67 17.12
C MET A 2 7.48 18.43 15.98
N ILE A 3 6.22 18.13 15.70
CA ILE A 3 5.44 18.82 14.68
C ILE A 3 5.12 20.20 15.26
N LYS A 4 5.57 21.26 14.60
CA LYS A 4 5.22 22.63 14.97
C LYS A 4 3.75 22.84 14.61
N THR A 5 2.90 23.04 15.60
CA THR A 5 1.49 23.41 15.42
C THR A 5 1.36 24.92 15.23
N ILE A 6 0.45 25.35 14.36
CA ILE A 6 0.07 26.76 14.21
C ILE A 6 -0.44 27.32 15.55
N THR A 7 -0.06 28.55 15.86
CA THR A 7 -0.50 29.30 17.05
C THR A 7 -0.76 30.74 16.66
N ALA A 8 -1.43 31.52 17.50
CA ALA A 8 -1.70 32.93 17.20
C ALA A 8 -0.42 33.72 16.85
N ALA A 9 -0.46 34.46 15.74
CA ALA A 9 0.57 35.39 15.32
C ALA A 9 0.07 36.83 15.38
N THR A 10 1.01 37.78 15.40
CA THR A 10 0.70 39.20 15.23
C THR A 10 0.12 39.43 13.84
N VAL A 11 -1.05 40.07 13.79
CA VAL A 11 -1.75 40.41 12.54
C VAL A 11 -1.18 41.72 12.00
N GLU A 12 -0.54 41.65 10.84
CA GLU A 12 0.07 42.81 10.15
C GLU A 12 -0.51 42.94 8.75
N ARG A 13 -1.65 43.63 8.64
CA ARG A 13 -2.35 43.79 7.36
C ARG A 13 -1.55 44.61 6.36
N ASP A 14 -1.68 44.25 5.09
CA ASP A 14 -1.12 45.02 3.99
C ASP A 14 -1.93 46.31 3.73
N SER A 15 -1.54 47.05 2.68
CA SER A 15 -2.16 48.33 2.33
C SER A 15 -3.62 48.22 1.87
N HIS A 16 -4.11 47.02 1.56
CA HIS A 16 -5.49 46.75 1.16
C HIS A 16 -6.27 46.01 2.26
N GLY A 17 -5.70 45.89 3.46
CA GLY A 17 -6.34 45.24 4.59
C GLY A 17 -6.27 43.72 4.57
N PHE A 18 -5.54 43.10 3.64
CA PHE A 18 -5.37 41.66 3.58
C PHE A 18 -4.28 41.17 4.52
N TRP A 19 -4.42 39.92 4.97
CA TRP A 19 -3.37 39.25 5.74
C TRP A 19 -3.58 37.74 5.73
N THR A 20 -2.49 36.99 5.68
CA THR A 20 -2.49 35.53 5.84
C THR A 20 -1.44 35.15 6.88
N HIS A 21 -1.81 34.23 7.76
CA HIS A 21 -0.92 33.73 8.80
C HIS A 21 0.33 33.08 8.16
N PRO A 22 1.56 33.32 8.67
CA PRO A 22 2.79 32.83 8.05
C PRO A 22 2.91 31.30 8.00
N ASP A 23 2.36 30.61 8.99
CA ASP A 23 2.27 29.15 9.02
C ASP A 23 0.93 28.62 8.44
N TYR A 24 0.17 29.43 7.70
CA TYR A 24 -1.10 28.98 7.10
C TYR A 24 -0.87 27.88 6.04
N PHE A 25 -1.95 27.20 5.68
CA PHE A 25 -1.92 26.10 4.73
C PHE A 25 -1.35 26.53 3.36
N VAL A 26 -0.42 25.72 2.84
CA VAL A 26 0.14 25.83 1.49
C VAL A 26 -0.08 24.49 0.78
N PRO A 27 -0.83 24.47 -0.34
CA PRO A 27 -1.02 23.25 -1.13
C PRO A 27 0.31 22.61 -1.57
N ALA A 28 0.46 21.30 -1.34
CA ALA A 28 1.67 20.55 -1.70
C ALA A 28 1.87 20.45 -3.23
N ASN A 29 0.79 20.58 -3.99
CA ASN A 29 0.82 20.57 -5.46
C ASN A 29 1.31 21.89 -6.07
N GLY A 30 1.53 22.94 -5.26
CA GLY A 30 1.94 24.27 -5.72
C GLY A 30 0.86 25.07 -6.45
N ASN A 31 -0.39 24.59 -6.45
CA ASN A 31 -1.54 25.32 -6.98
C ASN A 31 -2.14 26.25 -5.91
N GLU A 32 -3.08 27.09 -6.31
CA GLU A 32 -3.84 27.97 -5.41
C GLU A 32 -4.73 27.17 -4.45
N PHE A 33 -5.23 26.01 -4.88
CA PHE A 33 -6.09 25.13 -4.09
C PHE A 33 -5.45 23.76 -3.87
N GLY A 34 -5.58 23.27 -2.64
CA GLY A 34 -5.22 21.91 -2.27
C GLY A 34 -6.14 20.87 -2.91
N VAL A 35 -5.69 19.61 -2.91
CA VAL A 35 -6.57 18.50 -3.29
C VAL A 35 -7.61 18.24 -2.18
N GLU A 36 -8.70 17.54 -2.52
CA GLU A 36 -9.75 17.19 -1.55
C GLU A 36 -9.15 16.52 -0.30
N GLY A 37 -9.53 17.03 0.88
CA GLY A 37 -9.06 16.53 2.18
C GLY A 37 -7.67 17.01 2.63
N GLU A 38 -6.89 17.67 1.76
CA GLU A 38 -5.55 18.15 2.13
C GLU A 38 -5.59 19.22 3.22
N PHE A 39 -6.52 20.16 3.10
CA PHE A 39 -6.74 21.21 4.09
C PHE A 39 -7.26 20.65 5.43
N ASP A 40 -8.13 19.64 5.39
CA ASP A 40 -8.61 18.96 6.59
C ASP A 40 -7.51 18.17 7.30
N ALA A 41 -6.63 17.52 6.54
CA ALA A 41 -5.43 16.88 7.07
C ALA A 41 -4.49 17.90 7.72
N TRP A 42 -4.31 19.06 7.08
CA TRP A 42 -3.52 20.16 7.65
C TRP A 42 -4.11 20.68 8.96
N LYS A 43 -5.44 20.87 9.05
CA LYS A 43 -6.12 21.25 10.31
C LYS A 43 -5.95 20.19 11.40
N ALA A 44 -6.10 18.92 11.05
CA ALA A 44 -5.93 17.80 11.99
C ALA A 44 -4.49 17.73 12.54
N LEU A 45 -3.50 17.92 11.67
CA LEU A 45 -2.08 17.96 12.04
C LEU A 45 -1.78 19.12 13.00
N ASN A 46 -2.40 20.27 12.72
CA ASN A 46 -2.26 21.48 13.52
C ASN A 46 -3.15 21.52 14.76
N ARG A 47 -4.03 20.53 14.94
CA ARG A 47 -4.97 20.42 16.07
C ARG A 47 -5.89 21.65 16.19
N VAL A 48 -6.42 22.12 15.06
CA VAL A 48 -7.30 23.30 15.02
C VAL A 48 -8.63 22.99 14.35
N VAL A 49 -9.67 23.74 14.75
CA VAL A 49 -10.90 23.92 13.97
C VAL A 49 -10.96 25.33 13.42
N GLY A 50 -11.71 25.51 12.33
CA GLY A 50 -11.83 26.80 11.68
C GLY A 50 -13.25 27.23 11.39
N LYS A 51 -13.46 28.54 11.33
CA LYS A 51 -14.74 29.17 11.02
C LYS A 51 -14.53 30.37 10.10
N LEU A 52 -15.35 30.46 9.06
CA LEU A 52 -15.45 31.64 8.21
C LEU A 52 -16.48 32.61 8.79
N GLU A 53 -16.13 33.89 8.80
CA GLU A 53 -17.05 35.00 9.01
C GLU A 53 -17.01 35.90 7.77
N TRP A 54 -18.18 36.24 7.26
CA TRP A 54 -18.35 37.04 6.05
C TRP A 54 -18.55 38.51 6.41
N MET A 55 -17.95 39.42 5.64
CA MET A 55 -18.13 40.86 5.85
C MET A 55 -19.62 41.27 5.74
N GLU A 56 -20.39 40.62 4.88
CA GLU A 56 -21.83 40.86 4.73
C GLU A 56 -22.66 40.49 5.96
N CYS A 57 -22.12 39.69 6.89
CA CYS A 57 -22.79 39.31 8.12
C CYS A 57 -22.57 40.33 9.26
N GLU A 58 -21.78 41.37 9.03
CA GLU A 58 -21.53 42.43 10.02
C GLU A 58 -22.75 43.34 10.20
N GLU A 59 -22.90 43.90 11.39
CA GLU A 59 -24.02 44.83 11.69
C GLU A 59 -23.98 46.09 10.80
N ASP A 60 -22.80 46.52 10.36
CA ASP A 60 -22.57 47.66 9.47
C ASP A 60 -22.19 47.26 8.03
N ALA A 61 -22.60 46.06 7.59
CA ALA A 61 -22.29 45.49 6.27
C ALA A 61 -22.53 46.46 5.10
N GLU A 62 -23.64 47.20 5.07
CA GLU A 62 -23.93 48.15 3.96
C GLU A 62 -22.86 49.25 3.83
N LYS A 63 -22.36 49.73 4.97
CA LYS A 63 -21.33 50.77 5.02
C LYS A 63 -19.97 50.19 4.61
N LEU A 64 -19.65 48.99 5.08
CA LEU A 64 -18.43 48.26 4.71
C LEU A 64 -18.42 47.94 3.22
N GLN A 65 -19.53 47.47 2.66
CA GLN A 65 -19.68 47.19 1.24
C GLN A 65 -19.47 48.45 0.39
N THR A 66 -20.06 49.58 0.79
CA THR A 66 -19.86 50.85 0.08
C THR A 66 -18.39 51.29 0.09
N ALA A 67 -17.69 51.10 1.21
CA ALA A 67 -16.27 51.42 1.32
C ALA A 67 -15.41 50.47 0.48
N TYR A 68 -15.74 49.18 0.49
CA TYR A 68 -15.09 48.14 -0.31
C TYR A 68 -15.21 48.41 -1.81
N ASP A 69 -16.43 48.68 -2.30
CA ASP A 69 -16.69 48.96 -3.71
C ASP A 69 -16.01 50.26 -4.18
N ALA A 70 -16.00 51.29 -3.32
CA ALA A 70 -15.35 52.57 -3.62
C ALA A 70 -13.82 52.51 -3.52
N GLY A 71 -13.30 51.56 -2.75
CA GLY A 71 -11.88 51.39 -2.43
C GLY A 71 -11.12 50.45 -3.35
N ASP A 72 -11.70 50.01 -4.46
CA ASP A 72 -11.10 49.00 -5.36
C ASP A 72 -10.75 47.70 -4.61
N CYS A 73 -11.74 47.17 -3.88
CA CYS A 73 -11.65 45.98 -3.06
C CYS A 73 -10.78 46.10 -1.78
N ASP A 74 -10.65 47.32 -1.23
CA ASP A 74 -9.90 47.58 0.01
C ASP A 74 -10.69 47.16 1.28
N LEU A 75 -10.09 46.27 2.09
CA LEU A 75 -10.63 45.75 3.36
C LEU A 75 -10.09 46.47 4.60
N SER A 76 -9.32 47.55 4.45
CA SER A 76 -8.68 48.25 5.57
C SER A 76 -9.67 48.79 6.60
N MET A 77 -10.90 49.11 6.18
CA MET A 77 -11.96 49.58 7.09
C MET A 77 -12.62 48.45 7.89
N TRP A 78 -12.59 47.21 7.39
CA TRP A 78 -13.27 46.10 8.06
C TRP A 78 -12.43 45.53 9.20
N GLN A 79 -12.97 45.56 10.42
CA GLN A 79 -12.32 45.02 11.62
C GLN A 79 -13.14 43.83 12.16
N PRO A 80 -13.04 42.63 11.55
CA PRO A 80 -13.81 41.46 11.94
C PRO A 80 -13.54 41.09 13.39
N LYS A 81 -14.60 40.73 14.11
CA LYS A 81 -14.51 40.24 15.48
C LYS A 81 -14.34 38.73 15.48
N PRO A 82 -13.61 38.17 16.47
CA PRO A 82 -13.54 36.73 16.61
C PRO A 82 -14.94 36.14 16.85
N PRO A 83 -15.22 34.92 16.36
CA PRO A 83 -16.47 34.23 16.63
C PRO A 83 -16.70 34.02 18.13
N ALA A 84 -17.93 33.65 18.50
CA ALA A 84 -18.26 33.28 19.87
C ALA A 84 -17.40 32.08 20.35
N GLY A 85 -16.92 32.17 21.59
CA GLY A 85 -16.04 31.18 22.22
C GLY A 85 -14.60 31.72 22.42
N GLU A 86 -13.80 30.94 23.15
CA GLU A 86 -12.42 31.31 23.47
C GLU A 86 -11.41 30.68 22.49
N GLY A 87 -10.19 31.22 22.45
CA GLY A 87 -9.06 30.64 21.71
C GLY A 87 -9.02 30.95 20.20
N TRP A 88 -9.94 31.77 19.68
CA TRP A 88 -9.93 32.20 18.29
C TRP A 88 -8.76 33.14 17.98
N PHE A 89 -8.07 32.87 16.89
CA PHE A 89 -7.09 33.76 16.27
C PHE A 89 -7.31 33.85 14.77
N MET A 90 -6.96 34.99 14.18
CA MET A 90 -7.11 35.20 12.75
C MET A 90 -6.11 34.31 12.01
N ALA A 91 -6.58 33.63 10.99
CA ALA A 91 -5.76 32.79 10.12
C ALA A 91 -5.58 33.42 8.74
N SER A 92 -6.63 34.03 8.21
CA SER A 92 -6.55 34.86 7.01
C SER A 92 -7.71 35.83 6.94
N ILE A 93 -7.48 36.95 6.26
CA ILE A 93 -8.52 37.87 5.78
C ILE A 93 -8.21 38.15 4.32
N HIS A 94 -9.14 37.81 3.45
CA HIS A 94 -8.97 37.82 2.01
C HIS A 94 -10.30 38.05 1.31
N ASP A 95 -10.23 38.48 0.06
CA ASP A 95 -11.39 38.52 -0.82
C ASP A 95 -11.56 37.17 -1.54
N THR A 96 -12.81 36.84 -1.85
CA THR A 96 -13.18 35.66 -2.64
C THR A 96 -14.14 36.09 -3.75
N GLU A 97 -14.47 35.19 -4.68
CA GLU A 97 -15.47 35.49 -5.72
C GLU A 97 -16.85 35.86 -5.15
N ASP A 98 -17.16 35.36 -3.95
CA ASP A 98 -18.40 35.61 -3.22
C ASP A 98 -18.26 36.80 -2.24
N GLY A 99 -17.10 37.46 -2.24
CA GLY A 99 -16.79 38.64 -1.43
C GLY A 99 -15.85 38.39 -0.26
N PRO A 100 -15.66 39.41 0.60
CA PRO A 100 -14.64 39.38 1.64
C PRO A 100 -14.96 38.47 2.82
N VAL A 101 -13.95 37.67 3.22
CA VAL A 101 -14.04 36.74 4.34
C VAL A 101 -12.87 36.87 5.30
N CYS A 102 -13.16 36.55 6.56
CA CYS A 102 -12.16 36.38 7.60
C CYS A 102 -12.23 34.93 8.10
N TYR A 103 -11.14 34.21 7.95
CA TYR A 103 -11.00 32.86 8.46
C TYR A 103 -10.34 32.87 9.83
N TRP A 104 -11.01 32.25 10.79
CA TRP A 104 -10.57 32.12 12.17
C TRP A 104 -10.21 30.67 12.45
N LEU A 105 -9.15 30.47 13.23
CA LEU A 105 -8.76 29.17 13.75
C LEU A 105 -8.81 29.21 15.28
N ARG A 106 -9.12 28.07 15.90
CA ARG A 106 -8.92 27.86 17.34
C ARG A 106 -8.34 26.47 17.59
N PRO A 107 -7.52 26.30 18.64
CA PRO A 107 -7.09 24.97 19.07
C PRO A 107 -8.29 24.09 19.43
N ILE A 108 -8.22 22.79 19.12
CA ILE A 108 -9.26 21.84 19.54
C ILE A 108 -9.36 21.76 21.07
N GLU A 109 -8.31 22.11 21.81
CA GLU A 109 -8.34 22.18 23.27
C GLU A 109 -9.35 23.22 23.81
N CYS A 110 -9.72 24.21 22.98
CA CYS A 110 -10.76 25.19 23.29
C CYS A 110 -12.15 24.75 22.81
N ASP A 111 -12.29 23.55 22.27
CA ASP A 111 -13.51 22.97 21.71
C ASP A 111 -13.71 21.52 22.19
N PRO A 112 -14.51 21.31 23.25
CA PRO A 112 -14.70 19.98 23.83
C PRO A 112 -15.20 18.92 22.84
N GLU A 113 -16.04 19.31 21.87
CA GLU A 113 -16.58 18.40 20.87
C GLU A 113 -15.51 18.01 19.85
N ALA A 114 -14.75 18.99 19.35
CA ALA A 114 -13.65 18.72 18.43
C ALA A 114 -12.51 17.92 19.09
N LEU A 115 -12.21 18.19 20.36
CA LEU A 115 -11.22 17.42 21.12
C LEU A 115 -11.67 15.97 21.30
N ALA A 116 -12.93 15.73 21.66
CA ALA A 116 -13.49 14.38 21.79
C ALA A 116 -13.42 13.63 20.45
N ALA A 117 -13.86 14.26 19.36
CA ALA A 117 -13.79 13.67 18.02
C ALA A 117 -12.35 13.34 17.59
N HIS A 118 -11.39 14.21 17.91
CA HIS A 118 -9.98 13.97 17.63
C HIS A 118 -9.43 12.79 18.45
N ILE A 119 -9.79 12.68 19.73
CA ILE A 119 -9.39 11.58 20.61
C ILE A 119 -9.97 10.25 20.08
N ASP A 120 -11.26 10.22 19.75
CA ASP A 120 -11.92 9.02 19.21
C ASP A 120 -11.26 8.56 17.90
N LYS A 121 -10.94 9.49 17.01
CA LYS A 121 -10.20 9.20 15.78
C LYS A 121 -8.82 8.63 16.07
N CYS A 122 -8.06 9.25 16.98
CA CYS A 122 -6.74 8.75 17.38
C CYS A 122 -6.81 7.33 17.95
N TYR A 123 -7.81 7.02 18.78
CA TYR A 123 -8.01 5.68 19.30
C TYR A 123 -8.35 4.66 18.21
N ALA A 124 -9.23 5.02 17.27
CA ALA A 124 -9.55 4.16 16.14
C ALA A 124 -8.32 3.86 15.27
N GLU A 125 -7.52 4.88 14.96
CA GLU A 125 -6.28 4.73 14.19
C GLU A 125 -5.24 3.89 14.94
N ALA A 126 -5.09 4.08 16.26
CA ALA A 126 -4.20 3.27 17.09
C ALA A 126 -4.60 1.79 17.08
N PHE A 127 -5.89 1.49 17.21
CA PHE A 127 -6.41 0.13 17.14
C PHE A 127 -6.17 -0.52 15.77
N GLN A 128 -6.41 0.21 14.68
CA GLN A 128 -6.11 -0.28 13.33
C GLN A 128 -4.61 -0.55 13.13
N ASN A 129 -3.75 0.32 13.65
CA ASN A 129 -2.30 0.11 13.59
C ASN A 129 -1.86 -1.14 14.36
N GLU A 130 -2.44 -1.40 15.53
CA GLU A 130 -2.16 -2.62 16.30
C GLU A 130 -2.55 -3.88 15.50
N TYR A 131 -3.74 -3.89 14.90
CA TYR A 131 -4.18 -4.98 14.03
C TYR A 131 -3.22 -5.22 12.85
N LEU A 132 -2.82 -4.16 12.15
CA LEU A 132 -1.88 -4.25 11.03
C LEU A 132 -0.48 -4.72 11.46
N ILE A 133 -0.03 -4.34 12.66
CA ILE A 133 1.23 -4.81 13.24
C ILE A 133 1.17 -6.32 13.48
N ASP A 134 0.06 -6.83 14.02
CA ASP A 134 -0.13 -8.26 14.26
C ASP A 134 -0.17 -9.05 12.95
N GLU A 135 -0.91 -8.56 11.95
CA GLU A 135 -0.97 -9.19 10.62
C GLU A 135 0.40 -9.22 9.95
N ARG A 136 1.14 -8.12 10.00
CA ARG A 136 2.53 -8.04 9.50
C ARG A 136 3.43 -9.03 10.23
N ASN A 137 3.33 -9.13 11.56
CA ASN A 137 4.17 -10.03 12.35
C ASN A 137 3.86 -11.51 12.03
N ALA A 138 2.58 -11.86 11.85
CA ALA A 138 2.17 -13.20 11.42
C ALA A 138 2.72 -13.54 10.02
N ALA A 139 2.64 -12.59 9.08
CA ALA A 139 3.20 -12.76 7.73
C ALA A 139 4.73 -12.94 7.76
N LEU A 140 5.44 -12.12 8.56
CA LEU A 140 6.90 -12.24 8.73
C LEU A 140 7.29 -13.59 9.33
N ASN A 141 6.54 -14.08 10.31
CA ASN A 141 6.75 -15.41 10.89
C ASN A 141 6.56 -16.53 9.86
N ALA A 142 5.51 -16.45 9.03
CA ALA A 142 5.30 -17.41 7.95
C ALA A 142 6.45 -17.39 6.93
N CYS A 143 6.92 -16.21 6.54
CA CYS A 143 8.09 -16.06 5.66
C CYS A 143 9.35 -16.67 6.28
N ALA A 144 9.58 -16.47 7.58
CA ALA A 144 10.72 -17.05 8.29
C ALA A 144 10.70 -18.59 8.26
N LEU A 145 9.55 -19.22 8.55
CA LEU A 145 9.39 -20.67 8.48
C LEU A 145 9.63 -21.24 7.08
N ILE A 146 9.16 -20.54 6.04
CA ILE A 146 9.42 -20.92 4.64
C ILE A 146 10.92 -20.82 4.32
N ALA A 147 11.57 -19.74 4.76
CA ALA A 147 12.99 -19.55 4.52
C ALA A 147 13.83 -20.64 5.20
N GLU A 148 13.47 -21.05 6.41
CA GLU A 148 14.08 -22.18 7.10
C GLU A 148 13.87 -23.50 6.35
N ALA A 149 12.63 -23.80 5.94
CA ALA A 149 12.31 -25.03 5.20
C ALA A 149 13.05 -25.16 3.87
N LEU A 150 13.37 -24.03 3.23
CA LEU A 150 14.12 -23.99 1.97
C LEU A 150 15.64 -23.86 2.17
N GLY A 151 16.13 -23.75 3.42
CA GLY A 151 17.55 -23.59 3.73
C GLY A 151 18.14 -22.25 3.28
N ILE A 152 17.32 -21.21 3.18
CA ILE A 152 17.69 -19.86 2.71
C ILE A 152 17.60 -18.82 3.84
N ALA A 153 17.60 -19.25 5.10
CA ALA A 153 17.60 -18.35 6.23
C ALA A 153 18.78 -17.37 6.16
N GLY A 154 18.50 -16.06 6.18
CA GLY A 154 19.52 -15.00 6.06
C GLY A 154 20.00 -14.70 4.63
N ALA A 155 19.43 -15.35 3.60
CA ALA A 155 19.71 -15.04 2.21
C ALA A 155 19.17 -13.64 1.84
N VAL A 156 19.95 -12.86 1.08
CA VAL A 156 19.49 -11.57 0.55
C VAL A 156 18.45 -11.85 -0.55
N ALA A 157 17.54 -10.90 -0.83
CA ALA A 157 16.42 -11.12 -1.76
C ALA A 157 16.83 -11.73 -3.12
N GLY A 158 18.01 -11.38 -3.64
CA GLY A 158 18.56 -11.96 -4.88
C GLY A 158 18.96 -13.43 -4.75
N ASP A 159 19.57 -13.82 -3.62
CA ASP A 159 20.03 -15.19 -3.37
C ASP A 159 18.86 -16.16 -3.18
N THR A 160 17.80 -15.70 -2.51
CA THR A 160 16.53 -16.44 -2.37
C THR A 160 15.90 -16.73 -3.73
N ILE A 161 15.80 -15.72 -4.60
CA ILE A 161 15.24 -15.88 -5.96
C ILE A 161 16.10 -16.87 -6.75
N ALA A 162 17.43 -16.73 -6.69
CA ALA A 162 18.35 -17.64 -7.36
C ALA A 162 18.18 -19.10 -6.88
N ARG A 163 18.04 -19.32 -5.57
CA ARG A 163 17.85 -20.66 -5.01
C ARG A 163 16.52 -21.27 -5.40
N VAL A 164 15.42 -20.50 -5.39
CA VAL A 164 14.11 -20.97 -5.83
C VAL A 164 14.14 -21.32 -7.32
N GLN A 165 14.74 -20.48 -8.16
CA GLN A 165 14.90 -20.77 -9.60
C GLN A 165 15.73 -22.03 -9.84
N GLN A 166 16.80 -22.23 -9.05
CA GLN A 166 17.61 -23.44 -9.10
C GLN A 166 16.79 -24.69 -8.74
N LEU A 167 16.06 -24.67 -7.61
CA LEU A 167 15.22 -25.79 -7.18
C LEU A 167 14.12 -26.12 -8.19
N VAL A 168 13.55 -25.10 -8.85
CA VAL A 168 12.57 -25.29 -9.94
C VAL A 168 13.20 -25.96 -11.16
N ALA A 169 14.42 -25.56 -11.54
CA ALA A 169 15.15 -26.20 -12.63
C ALA A 169 15.51 -27.66 -12.29
N GLU A 170 16.01 -27.93 -11.09
CA GLU A 170 16.32 -29.28 -10.59
C GLU A 170 15.05 -30.16 -10.60
N ASN A 171 13.91 -29.66 -10.14
CA ASN A 171 12.63 -30.37 -10.20
C ASN A 171 12.16 -30.67 -11.63
N ALA A 172 12.38 -29.74 -12.57
CA ALA A 172 12.02 -29.95 -13.97
C ALA A 172 12.83 -31.09 -14.60
N THR A 173 14.15 -31.13 -14.33
CA THR A 173 15.04 -32.21 -14.77
C THR A 173 14.61 -33.54 -14.17
N LEU A 174 14.41 -33.61 -12.84
CA LEU A 174 13.96 -34.82 -12.16
C LEU A 174 12.65 -35.37 -12.74
N ARG A 175 11.70 -34.50 -13.09
CA ARG A 175 10.43 -34.90 -13.74
C ARG A 175 10.65 -35.46 -15.15
N SER A 176 11.60 -34.90 -15.90
CA SER A 176 11.95 -35.40 -17.24
C SER A 176 12.57 -36.79 -17.16
N ASP A 177 13.55 -36.97 -16.28
CA ASP A 177 14.25 -38.25 -16.10
C ASP A 177 13.27 -39.33 -15.62
N ALA A 178 12.40 -39.00 -14.66
CA ALA A 178 11.33 -39.89 -14.20
C ALA A 178 10.40 -40.32 -15.34
N ARG A 179 10.07 -39.39 -16.24
CA ARG A 179 9.20 -39.66 -17.39
C ARG A 179 9.90 -40.59 -18.40
N GLU A 180 11.17 -40.36 -18.70
CA GLU A 180 11.93 -41.20 -19.63
C GLU A 180 12.05 -42.63 -19.09
N VAL A 181 12.48 -42.81 -17.84
CA VAL A 181 12.59 -44.13 -17.22
C VAL A 181 11.23 -44.86 -17.21
N ALA A 182 10.13 -44.16 -16.91
CA ALA A 182 8.80 -44.75 -16.93
C ALA A 182 8.36 -45.19 -18.34
N ILE A 183 8.67 -44.40 -19.38
CA ILE A 183 8.37 -44.74 -20.76
C ILE A 183 9.19 -45.94 -21.22
N ASP A 184 10.49 -45.95 -20.94
CA ASP A 184 11.38 -47.04 -21.32
C ASP A 184 10.99 -48.34 -20.64
N ALA A 185 10.69 -48.29 -19.34
CA ALA A 185 10.20 -49.45 -18.62
C ALA A 185 8.85 -49.94 -19.19
N ALA A 186 7.90 -49.05 -19.48
CA ALA A 186 6.63 -49.41 -20.09
C ALA A 186 6.81 -50.06 -21.46
N ASN A 187 7.72 -49.53 -22.29
CA ASN A 187 8.07 -50.06 -23.60
C ASN A 187 8.69 -51.46 -23.51
N SER A 188 9.67 -51.64 -22.63
CA SER A 188 10.32 -52.94 -22.40
C SER A 188 9.35 -53.98 -21.84
N ILE A 189 8.44 -53.61 -20.95
CA ILE A 189 7.38 -54.48 -20.43
C ILE A 189 6.37 -54.83 -21.53
N ALA A 190 5.90 -53.84 -22.30
CA ALA A 190 4.97 -54.06 -23.41
C ALA A 190 5.55 -55.03 -24.44
N TYR A 191 6.85 -54.92 -24.73
CA TYR A 191 7.55 -55.87 -25.59
C TYR A 191 7.67 -57.27 -25.00
N ALA A 192 7.98 -57.40 -23.71
CA ALA A 192 8.05 -58.69 -23.06
C ALA A 192 6.68 -59.38 -23.11
N ILE A 193 5.60 -58.65 -22.79
CA ILE A 193 4.22 -59.16 -22.87
C ILE A 193 3.87 -59.54 -24.31
N PHE A 194 4.16 -58.67 -25.28
CA PHE A 194 3.91 -58.90 -26.71
C PHE A 194 4.48 -60.23 -27.19
N ASN A 195 5.76 -60.47 -26.92
CA ASN A 195 6.43 -61.71 -27.33
C ASN A 195 5.98 -62.95 -26.54
N LEU A 196 5.39 -62.77 -25.36
CA LEU A 196 4.83 -63.87 -24.55
C LEU A 196 3.35 -64.17 -24.88
N SER A 197 2.67 -63.34 -25.68
CA SER A 197 1.20 -63.40 -25.85
C SER A 197 0.69 -63.68 -27.27
N ASP A 198 1.51 -64.26 -28.16
CA ASP A 198 1.13 -64.61 -29.56
C ASP A 198 0.56 -63.43 -30.37
N LYS A 199 0.90 -62.18 -30.02
CA LYS A 199 0.46 -60.95 -30.72
C LYS A 199 1.41 -60.55 -31.85
N THR A 200 0.98 -59.66 -32.76
CA THR A 200 1.76 -59.22 -33.95
C THR A 200 2.28 -57.78 -33.86
N LEU A 201 3.45 -57.45 -34.44
CA LEU A 201 4.17 -56.18 -34.19
C LEU A 201 3.33 -54.92 -34.46
N SER A 202 2.32 -55.06 -35.33
CA SER A 202 1.25 -54.08 -35.63
C SER A 202 0.37 -53.68 -34.45
N ASP A 203 0.37 -54.45 -33.36
CA ASP A 203 -0.42 -54.23 -32.15
C ASP A 203 0.32 -53.34 -31.12
N LEU A 204 1.59 -52.98 -31.36
CA LEU A 204 2.41 -52.10 -30.50
C LEU A 204 2.26 -50.62 -30.88
N LYS A 205 2.39 -49.73 -29.90
CA LYS A 205 2.45 -48.28 -30.15
C LYS A 205 3.71 -47.90 -30.95
N PRO A 206 3.70 -46.80 -31.73
CA PRO A 206 4.87 -46.38 -32.51
C PRO A 206 6.08 -46.05 -31.63
N GLY A 207 7.27 -46.51 -32.00
CA GLY A 207 8.55 -46.09 -31.40
C GLY A 207 9.34 -47.17 -30.66
N ILE A 208 8.86 -48.42 -30.64
CA ILE A 208 9.57 -49.50 -29.97
C ILE A 208 10.49 -50.24 -30.97
N ILE A 209 11.72 -50.59 -30.56
CA ILE A 209 12.77 -51.27 -31.36
C ILE A 209 13.16 -52.63 -30.75
N ASP A 210 13.33 -53.65 -31.59
CA ASP A 210 13.66 -55.02 -31.20
C ASP A 210 15.17 -55.19 -30.93
N THR A 211 15.56 -55.32 -29.66
CA THR A 211 16.97 -55.38 -29.27
C THR A 211 17.35 -56.56 -28.36
N THR A 212 16.39 -57.29 -27.77
CA THR A 212 16.65 -58.40 -26.82
C THR A 212 15.47 -59.36 -26.66
N CYS A 213 15.73 -60.61 -26.22
CA CYS A 213 14.67 -61.59 -25.93
C CYS A 213 13.75 -61.13 -24.77
N PRO A 214 12.51 -61.66 -24.66
CA PRO A 214 11.45 -61.09 -23.81
C PRO A 214 11.83 -61.01 -22.34
N THR A 215 12.51 -62.04 -21.83
CA THR A 215 13.05 -62.09 -20.46
C THR A 215 14.12 -61.02 -20.25
N GLY A 216 14.99 -60.79 -21.24
CA GLY A 216 16.01 -59.74 -21.19
C GLY A 216 15.40 -58.35 -21.11
N SER A 217 14.36 -58.07 -21.92
CA SER A 217 13.66 -56.78 -21.91
C SER A 217 12.96 -56.51 -20.57
N ALA A 218 12.30 -57.51 -19.98
CA ALA A 218 11.67 -57.38 -18.66
C ALA A 218 12.70 -57.11 -17.55
N LEU A 219 13.87 -57.78 -17.59
CA LEU A 219 14.96 -57.54 -16.63
C LEU A 219 15.60 -56.16 -16.79
N ILE A 220 15.70 -55.63 -18.01
CA ILE A 220 16.19 -54.27 -18.26
C ILE A 220 15.21 -53.23 -17.67
N ALA A 221 13.90 -53.40 -17.90
CA ALA A 221 12.88 -52.52 -17.32
C ALA A 221 12.94 -52.51 -15.79
N GLU A 222 13.06 -53.69 -15.19
CA GLU A 222 13.15 -53.86 -13.74
C GLU A 222 14.41 -53.18 -13.18
N ARG A 223 15.57 -53.37 -13.82
CA ARG A 223 16.82 -52.74 -13.41
C ARG A 223 16.75 -51.23 -13.50
N ASN A 224 16.27 -50.68 -14.61
CA ASN A 224 16.17 -49.23 -14.81
C ASN A 224 15.22 -48.59 -13.77
N LEU A 225 14.08 -49.23 -13.48
CA LEU A 225 13.16 -48.77 -12.43
C LEU A 225 13.81 -48.84 -11.04
N ARG A 226 14.60 -49.87 -10.74
CA ARG A 226 15.31 -49.98 -9.47
C ARG A 226 16.44 -48.97 -9.32
N GLU A 227 17.21 -48.73 -10.37
CA GLU A 227 18.27 -47.73 -10.40
C GLU A 227 17.68 -46.33 -10.20
N PHE A 228 16.57 -46.02 -10.88
CA PHE A 228 15.85 -44.77 -10.68
C PHE A 228 15.23 -44.65 -9.27
N ALA A 229 14.63 -45.71 -8.74
CA ALA A 229 14.13 -45.70 -7.37
C ALA A 229 15.24 -45.54 -6.32
N ALA A 230 16.46 -46.01 -6.62
CA ALA A 230 17.63 -45.81 -5.77
C ALA A 230 18.15 -44.37 -5.85
N SER A 231 18.12 -43.72 -7.03
CA SER A 231 18.53 -42.32 -7.16
C SER A 231 17.61 -41.34 -6.43
N LEU A 232 16.35 -41.71 -6.19
CA LEU A 232 15.39 -40.92 -5.39
C LEU A 232 15.60 -41.02 -3.86
N ARG A 233 16.46 -41.92 -3.37
CA ARG A 233 16.69 -42.13 -1.92
C ARG A 233 17.90 -41.39 -1.35
N VAL A 234 18.63 -40.65 -2.18
CA VAL A 234 19.78 -39.87 -1.72
C VAL A 234 19.29 -38.48 -1.35
N GLU A 235 19.06 -38.26 -0.05
CA GLU A 235 18.98 -36.94 0.59
C GLU A 235 20.37 -36.50 1.06
#